data_AF-A0A836FNA6-F1
#
_entry.id   AF-A0A836FNA6-F1
#
_cell.length_a   1.000
_cell.length_b   1.000
_cell.length_c   1.000
_cell.angle_alpha   90.00
_cell.angle_beta   90.00
_cell.angle_gamma   90.00
#
_symmetry.space_group_name_H-M   'P 1'
#
loop_
_entity.id
_entity.type
_entity.pdbx_description
1 polymer ?
#
loop_
_entity_poly.entity_id
_entity_poly.type
_entity_poly.pdbx_seq_one_letter_code
_entity_poly.pdbx_strand_id
1 'polypeptide(L)'
;MSIFVPNKVYLRGILLHYFIQKKSAAEAHRILVQTYDDNALSDTTCRDWFRRFKNNDFELEDKERSGAPKKFEDKELEQLLDEDPSQTLSELGKILQVDESTVS
;
A
#
# COMPACT_ATOMS: atom_id res chain seq x y z
N MET A 1 -11.34 -26.36 13.25
CA MET A 1 -10.37 -25.37 13.76
C MET A 1 -10.26 -24.28 12.71
N SER A 2 -10.49 -23.01 13.06
CA SER A 2 -10.22 -21.92 12.12
C SER A 2 -8.72 -21.87 11.85
N ILE A 3 -8.34 -21.91 10.58
CA ILE A 3 -6.96 -21.70 10.16
C ILE A 3 -6.75 -20.18 10.18
N PHE A 4 -5.93 -19.71 11.12
CA PHE A 4 -5.58 -18.30 11.17
C PHE A 4 -4.76 -17.94 9.93
N VAL A 5 -5.23 -16.97 9.15
CA VAL A 5 -4.51 -16.45 7.98
C VAL A 5 -3.91 -15.10 8.37
N PRO A 6 -2.57 -14.98 8.44
CA PRO A 6 -1.92 -13.75 8.84
C PRO A 6 -2.06 -12.68 7.76
N ASN A 7 -2.37 -11.44 8.16
CA ASN A 7 -2.28 -10.30 7.25
C ASN A 7 -0.84 -9.72 7.22
N LYS A 8 -0.57 -8.83 6.26
CA LYS A 8 0.77 -8.25 6.08
C LYS A 8 1.26 -7.46 7.30
N VAL A 9 0.39 -6.66 7.93
CA VAL A 9 0.74 -5.83 9.09
C VAL A 9 1.14 -6.72 10.27
N TYR A 10 0.40 -7.80 10.49
CA TYR A 10 0.70 -8.80 11.50
C TYR A 10 2.08 -9.45 11.28
N LEU A 11 2.37 -9.89 10.05
CA LEU A 11 3.68 -10.48 9.72
C LEU A 11 4.83 -9.48 9.88
N ARG A 12 4.62 -8.20 9.55
CA ARG A 12 5.60 -7.13 9.78
C ARG A 12 5.85 -6.89 11.26
N GLY A 13 4.82 -6.99 12.10
CA GLY A 13 4.96 -6.96 13.55
C GLY A 13 5.81 -8.11 14.09
N ILE A 14 5.65 -9.31 13.54
CA ILE A 14 6.52 -10.45 13.86
C ILE A 14 7.97 -10.20 13.42
N LEU A 15 8.19 -9.61 12.24
CA LEU A 15 9.54 -9.23 11.81
C LEU A 15 10.18 -8.23 12.77
N LEU A 16 9.42 -7.24 13.25
CA LEU A 16 9.90 -6.27 14.25
C LEU A 16 10.29 -6.98 15.56
N HIS A 17 9.48 -7.92 16.02
CA HIS A 17 9.79 -8.73 17.20
C HIS A 17 11.12 -9.50 17.04
N TYR A 18 11.34 -10.14 15.89
CA TYR A 18 12.61 -10.83 15.62
C TYR A 18 13.80 -9.88 15.46
N PHE A 19 13.58 -8.68 14.91
CA PHE A 19 14.60 -7.64 14.85
C PHE A 19 15.05 -7.18 16.24
N ILE A 20 14.11 -6.98 17.17
CA ILE A 20 14.40 -6.62 18.57
C ILE A 20 15.21 -7.73 19.25
N GLN A 21 14.89 -8.99 18.96
CA GLN A 21 15.66 -10.16 19.42
C GLN A 21 17.05 -10.32 18.75
N LYS A 22 17.47 -9.37 17.90
CA LYS A 22 18.76 -9.40 17.18
C LYS A 22 18.92 -10.59 16.23
N LYS A 23 17.82 -11.18 15.76
CA LYS A 23 17.88 -12.14 14.66
C LYS A 23 18.20 -11.43 13.35
N SER A 24 18.70 -12.18 12.37
CA SER A 24 18.86 -11.72 10.99
C SER A 24 17.53 -11.81 10.22
N ALA A 25 17.42 -11.05 9.12
CA ALA A 25 16.27 -11.12 8.23
C ALA A 25 16.08 -12.54 7.64
N ALA A 26 17.19 -13.23 7.35
CA ALA A 26 17.16 -14.59 6.81
C ALA A 26 16.63 -15.60 7.83
N GLU A 27 17.00 -15.48 9.11
CA GLU A 27 16.44 -16.32 10.17
C GLU A 27 14.95 -16.05 10.39
N ALA A 28 14.56 -14.77 10.43
CA ALA A 28 13.16 -14.39 10.56
C ALA A 28 12.32 -14.93 9.39
N HIS A 29 12.81 -14.83 8.16
CA HIS A 29 12.16 -15.40 6.99
C HIS A 29 11.98 -16.92 7.09
N ARG A 30 13.04 -17.65 7.47
CA ARG A 30 12.97 -19.12 7.66
C ARG A 30 11.90 -19.51 8.67
N ILE A 31 11.82 -18.80 9.80
CA ILE A 31 10.81 -19.05 10.84
C ILE A 31 9.39 -18.74 10.32
N LEU A 32 9.22 -17.63 9.58
CA LEU A 32 7.93 -17.27 8.98
C LEU A 32 7.44 -18.34 8.00
N VAL A 33 8.29 -18.80 7.08
CA VAL A 33 7.94 -19.86 6.13
C VAL A 33 7.57 -21.15 6.85
N GLN A 34 8.34 -21.54 7.88
CA GLN A 34 8.02 -22.74 8.66
C GLN A 34 6.68 -22.63 9.42
N THR A 35 6.25 -21.41 9.77
CA THR A 35 5.04 -21.20 10.58
C THR A 35 3.79 -20.96 9.73
N TYR A 36 3.92 -20.20 8.65
CA TYR A 36 2.79 -19.71 7.85
C TYR A 36 2.77 -20.22 6.40
N ASP A 37 3.81 -20.95 5.99
CA ASP A 37 3.97 -21.55 4.67
C ASP A 37 3.77 -20.51 3.55
N ASP A 38 2.84 -20.76 2.63
CA ASP A 38 2.48 -19.85 1.52
C ASP A 38 2.01 -18.46 1.97
N ASN A 39 1.58 -18.30 3.23
CA ASN A 39 1.15 -17.01 3.78
C ASN A 39 2.31 -16.18 4.32
N ALA A 40 3.56 -16.68 4.27
CA ALA A 40 4.73 -15.94 4.73
C ALA A 40 5.09 -14.76 3.82
N LEU A 41 5.81 -13.78 4.37
CA LEU A 41 6.40 -12.71 3.58
C LEU A 41 7.56 -13.25 2.74
N SER A 42 7.76 -12.68 1.56
CA SER A 42 8.94 -13.00 0.75
C SER A 42 10.24 -12.58 1.44
N ASP A 43 11.32 -13.29 1.16
CA ASP A 43 12.68 -13.01 1.64
C ASP A 43 13.13 -11.57 1.35
N THR A 44 12.78 -11.04 0.17
CA THR A 44 13.04 -9.64 -0.20
C THR A 44 12.27 -8.67 0.70
N THR A 45 10.99 -8.93 0.94
CA THR A 45 10.17 -8.12 1.85
C THR A 45 10.74 -8.16 3.27
N CYS A 46 11.15 -9.31 3.78
CA CYS A 46 11.80 -9.42 5.09
C CYS A 46 13.06 -8.54 5.16
N ARG A 47 13.93 -8.59 4.15
CA ARG A 47 15.14 -7.76 4.10
C ARG A 47 14.84 -6.26 4.08
N ASP A 48 13.86 -5.83 3.28
CA ASP A 48 13.50 -4.42 3.18
C ASP A 48 12.93 -3.87 4.49
N TRP A 49 12.07 -4.65 5.18
CA TRP A 49 11.58 -4.29 6.51
C TRP A 49 12.69 -4.22 7.54
N PHE A 50 13.65 -5.15 7.52
CA PHE A 50 14.82 -5.08 8.37
C PHE A 50 15.68 -3.85 8.09
N ARG A 51 15.78 -3.40 6.82
CA ARG A 51 16.45 -2.14 6.48
C ARG A 51 15.71 -0.94 7.08
N ARG A 52 14.38 -0.91 7.03
CA ARG A 52 13.56 0.12 7.69
C ARG A 52 13.77 0.16 9.20
N PHE A 53 13.72 -0.98 9.87
CA PHE A 53 13.94 -1.06 11.32
C PHE A 53 15.33 -0.59 11.74
N LYS A 54 16.37 -0.85 10.94
CA LYS A 54 17.72 -0.30 11.16
C LYS A 54 17.78 1.23 11.07
N ASN A 55 16.88 1.83 10.29
CA ASN A 55 16.74 3.28 10.16
C ASN A 55 15.78 3.87 11.21
N ASN A 56 15.42 3.10 12.25
CA ASN A 56 14.46 3.46 13.30
C ASN A 56 13.04 3.76 12.78
N ASP A 57 12.67 3.21 11.62
CA ASP A 57 11.32 3.28 11.08
C ASP A 57 10.54 2.01 11.49
N PHE A 58 9.65 2.15 12.48
CA PHE A 58 8.87 1.07 13.07
C PHE A 58 7.39 1.08 12.67
N GLU A 59 6.99 1.96 11.75
CA GLU A 59 5.61 2.00 11.23
C GLU A 59 5.35 0.77 10.36
N LEU A 60 4.47 -0.11 10.83
CA LEU A 60 4.17 -1.40 10.17
C LEU A 60 3.21 -1.26 8.97
N GLU A 61 2.53 -0.13 8.88
CA GLU A 61 1.68 0.19 7.75
C GLU A 61 2.50 0.72 6.58
N ASP A 62 1.93 0.58 5.39
CA ASP A 62 2.48 1.28 4.24
C ASP A 62 2.14 2.76 4.40
N LYS A 63 3.14 3.62 4.23
CA LYS A 63 2.87 5.06 4.14
C LYS A 63 1.93 5.31 2.97
N GLU A 64 1.10 6.34 3.09
CA GLU A 64 0.34 6.82 1.94
C GLU A 64 1.29 6.97 0.76
N ARG A 65 0.96 6.29 -0.32
CA ARG A 65 1.75 6.41 -1.54
C ARG A 65 1.60 7.86 -1.97
N SER A 66 2.72 8.52 -2.22
CA SER A 66 2.73 9.71 -3.04
C SER A 66 2.26 9.29 -4.44
N GLY A 67 0.95 9.28 -4.65
CA GLY A 67 0.36 9.12 -5.96
C GLY A 67 0.71 10.32 -6.84
N ALA A 68 0.33 10.25 -8.11
CA ALA A 68 0.28 11.47 -8.91
C ALA A 68 -0.61 12.48 -8.17
N PRO A 69 -0.20 13.77 -8.07
CA PRO A 69 -1.05 14.79 -7.48
C PRO A 69 -2.40 14.77 -8.18
N LYS A 70 -3.49 14.82 -7.40
CA LYS A 70 -4.84 14.99 -7.95
C LYS A 70 -4.83 16.22 -8.85
N LYS A 71 -5.26 16.07 -10.10
CA LYS A 71 -5.31 17.18 -11.07
C LYS A 71 -6.54 18.07 -10.86
N PHE A 72 -7.61 17.52 -10.27
CA PHE A 72 -8.85 18.19 -9.91
C PHE A 72 -9.45 17.51 -8.67
N GLU A 73 -10.34 18.20 -7.95
CA GLU A 73 -11.06 17.64 -6.80
C GLU A 73 -12.32 16.89 -7.24
N ASP A 74 -12.66 15.80 -6.56
CA ASP A 74 -13.82 14.97 -6.91
C ASP A 74 -15.12 15.81 -6.86
N LYS A 75 -15.17 16.80 -5.97
CA LYS A 75 -16.29 17.74 -5.80
C LYS A 75 -16.44 18.74 -6.96
N GLU A 76 -15.36 19.00 -7.70
CA GLU A 76 -15.38 19.84 -8.89
C GLU A 76 -16.00 19.06 -10.06
N LEU A 77 -15.64 17.79 -10.21
CA LEU A 77 -16.25 16.89 -11.19
C LEU A 77 -17.74 16.63 -10.89
N GLU A 78 -18.10 16.42 -9.62
CA GLU A 78 -19.51 16.27 -9.20
C GLU A 78 -20.36 17.49 -9.58
N GLN A 79 -19.85 18.71 -9.38
CA GLN A 79 -20.57 19.94 -9.75
C GLN A 79 -20.82 20.05 -11.26
N LEU A 80 -19.85 19.64 -12.08
CA LEU A 80 -20.01 19.66 -13.54
C LEU A 80 -21.08 18.66 -14.01
N LEU A 81 -21.13 17.48 -13.38
CA LEU A 81 -22.15 16.47 -13.66
C LEU A 81 -23.54 16.86 -13.16
N ASP A 82 -23.63 17.57 -12.04
CA ASP A 82 -24.89 18.11 -11.51
C ASP A 82 -25.43 19.27 -12.38
N GLU A 83 -24.54 20.09 -12.96
CA GLU A 83 -24.91 21.19 -13.84
C GLU A 83 -25.41 20.68 -15.21
N ASP A 84 -24.69 19.72 -15.80
CA ASP A 84 -25.13 19.06 -17.02
C ASP A 84 -24.70 17.58 -17.06
N PRO A 85 -25.63 16.65 -16.77
CA PRO A 85 -25.33 15.22 -16.76
C PRO A 85 -25.12 14.63 -18.16
N SER A 86 -25.34 15.40 -19.23
CA SER A 86 -25.15 14.96 -20.62
C SER A 86 -23.77 15.31 -21.20
N GLN A 87 -22.89 15.93 -20.41
CA GLN A 87 -21.53 16.26 -20.83
C GLN A 87 -20.72 15.01 -21.19
N THR A 88 -19.93 15.14 -22.25
CA THR A 88 -19.00 14.11 -22.69
C THR A 88 -17.68 14.17 -21.91
N LEU A 89 -16.96 13.05 -21.82
CA LEU A 89 -15.64 13.00 -21.15
C LEU A 89 -14.62 13.97 -21.79
N SER A 90 -14.74 14.23 -23.10
CA SER A 90 -13.89 15.20 -23.80
C SER A 90 -14.18 16.65 -23.38
N GLU A 91 -15.44 16.98 -23.09
CA GLU A 91 -15.83 18.31 -22.58
C GLU A 91 -15.36 18.49 -21.14
N LEU A 92 -15.59 17.50 -20.29
CA LEU A 92 -15.09 17.49 -18.91
C LEU A 92 -13.56 17.61 -18.86
N GLY A 93 -12.83 16.89 -19.71
CA GLY A 93 -11.37 16.99 -19.82
C GLY A 93 -10.90 18.39 -20.21
N LYS A 94 -11.59 19.05 -21.14
CA LYS A 94 -11.28 20.45 -21.52
C LYS A 94 -11.52 21.43 -20.37
N ILE A 95 -12.62 21.27 -19.64
CA ILE A 95 -12.96 22.14 -18.49
C ILE A 95 -11.93 21.98 -17.38
N LEU A 96 -11.60 20.73 -17.04
CA LEU A 96 -10.64 20.39 -15.99
C LEU A 96 -9.18 20.49 -16.42
N GLN A 97 -8.91 20.85 -17.69
CA GLN A 97 -7.57 20.91 -18.29
C GLN A 97 -6.77 19.59 -18.15
N VAL A 98 -7.46 18.46 -18.32
CA VAL A 98 -6.88 17.11 -18.25
C VAL A 98 -7.23 16.30 -19.49
N ASP A 99 -6.43 15.27 -19.78
CA ASP A 99 -6.76 14.30 -20.82
C ASP A 99 -8.05 13.54 -20.47
N GLU A 100 -8.82 13.16 -21.48
CA GLU A 100 -10.06 12.36 -21.33
C GLU A 100 -9.84 11.09 -20.50
N SER A 101 -8.67 10.46 -20.67
CA SER A 101 -8.26 9.28 -19.90
C SER A 101 -8.03 9.54 -18.41
N THR A 102 -7.97 10.82 -17.98
CA THR A 102 -7.89 11.22 -16.57
C THR A 102 -9.29 11.41 -15.97
N VAL A 103 -10.32 11.63 -16.80
CA VAL A 103 -11.72 11.80 -16.37
C VAL A 103 -12.48 10.47 -16.40
N SER A 104 -12.13 9.58 -17.34
CA SER A 104 -12.69 8.22 -17.48
C SER A 104 -12.37 7.31 -16.29
#